data_AF-A0A0F9NLC2-F1
#
_entry.id   AF-A0A0F9NLC2-F1
#
_cell.length_a   1.000
_cell.length_b   1.000
_cell.length_c   1.000
_cell.angle_alpha   90.00
_cell.angle_beta   90.00
_cell.angle_gamma   90.00
#
_symmetry.space_group_name_H-M   'P 1'
#
loop_
_entity.id
_entity.type
_entity.pdbx_description
1 polymer ?
#
loop_
_entity_poly.entity_id
_entity_poly.type
_entity_poly.pdbx_seq_one_letter_code
_entity_poly.pdbx_strand_id
1 'polypeptide(L)'
;MRKKQYMFGIFLLGIIFLTMSLGNSVAFEEDPPIEDPPEEEPPHEEPPQEEPNDEDKDGVDDTVEEENKRFIEIWFGENVVEMASIKRHDEQKDILEMRIGYNQYGMSVRVSYGSIFRTVVQDPPAEEPPHEEPPDEEPLNFQNGGEHVEEWIEYRLEFKVRFTGLIEYVDLNSNGVFDREIDEFIEDYGINSFQPITYMLTPISDDSNLHYFLLNTTDGVFAAHIYFVEEFVYVDETLIAPTQVKIDIEISKFNYLDDNSQLALITKLRFEGEGLETDLTEDEKDGYANDEKEIFVQSDIYTGIFSWKETALIDGIEMDVLTSNLETDVEDEHVQILLLNYPRGNHIYHDPKIGISIGIPVNSIAPIIITGTIISIIGVAAIGGIVLKKRRII
;
A
#
# COMPACT_ATOMS: atom_id res chain seq x y z
N MET A 1 49.05 -20.14 -2.97
CA MET A 1 49.12 -18.66 -2.99
C MET A 1 47.75 -18.18 -3.41
N ARG A 2 46.97 -17.35 -2.71
CA ARG A 2 47.19 -16.40 -1.61
C ARG A 2 46.13 -16.65 -0.51
N LYS A 3 46.52 -16.64 0.75
CA LYS A 3 45.61 -16.59 1.91
C LYS A 3 45.37 -15.12 2.26
N LYS A 4 44.11 -14.69 2.38
CA LYS A 4 43.75 -13.41 3.01
C LYS A 4 43.50 -13.69 4.49
N GLN A 5 44.28 -13.05 5.35
CA GLN A 5 44.09 -13.02 6.79
C GLN A 5 43.21 -11.81 7.11
N TYR A 6 42.10 -12.02 7.82
CA TYR A 6 41.36 -10.94 8.45
C TYR A 6 41.76 -10.91 9.94
N MET A 7 42.31 -9.77 10.36
CA MET A 7 42.56 -9.45 11.77
C MET A 7 41.23 -9.11 12.43
N PHE A 8 40.86 -9.89 13.44
CA PHE A 8 39.77 -9.58 14.35
C PHE A 8 40.36 -8.82 15.55
N GLY A 9 40.04 -7.54 15.66
CA GLY A 9 40.41 -6.69 16.80
C GLY A 9 39.39 -6.87 17.93
N ILE A 10 39.87 -7.31 19.08
CA ILE A 10 39.13 -7.40 20.33
C ILE A 10 39.03 -5.99 20.93
N PHE A 11 37.82 -5.49 21.16
CA PHE A 11 37.57 -4.36 22.05
C PHE A 11 36.67 -4.82 23.20
N LEU A 12 37.17 -4.62 24.42
CA LEU A 12 36.57 -4.99 25.69
C LEU A 12 36.55 -3.75 26.57
N LEU A 13 35.35 -3.26 26.90
CA LEU A 13 35.05 -2.26 27.93
C LEU A 13 33.50 -2.25 28.04
N GLY A 14 32.82 -2.60 29.13
CA GLY A 14 33.20 -2.62 30.54
C GLY A 14 32.58 -1.42 31.25
N ILE A 15 31.26 -1.39 31.44
CA ILE A 15 30.60 -0.49 32.41
C ILE A 15 29.47 -1.22 33.14
N ILE A 16 29.69 -1.37 34.44
CA ILE A 16 28.74 -1.73 35.49
C ILE A 16 28.00 -0.44 35.87
N PHE A 17 26.67 -0.42 35.85
CA PHE A 17 25.91 0.61 36.58
C PHE A 17 25.05 -0.01 37.67
N LEU A 18 25.26 0.59 38.84
CA LEU A 18 24.80 0.24 40.17
C LEU A 18 23.43 0.90 40.38
N THR A 19 22.38 0.11 40.62
CA THR A 19 21.08 0.66 41.04
C THR A 19 21.13 0.99 42.54
N MET A 20 21.39 2.25 42.88
CA MET A 20 21.13 2.78 44.22
C MET A 20 19.71 3.35 44.29
N SER A 21 18.88 2.67 45.08
CA SER A 21 17.61 3.15 45.62
C SER A 21 17.87 4.35 46.54
N LEU A 22 17.43 5.54 46.14
CA LEU A 22 17.28 6.69 47.03
C LEU A 22 15.78 6.93 47.23
N GLY A 23 15.33 6.71 48.47
CA GLY A 23 14.01 7.11 48.91
C GLY A 23 13.93 8.62 49.06
N ASN A 24 13.03 9.25 48.32
CA ASN A 24 12.62 10.63 48.57
C ASN A 24 11.46 10.63 49.56
N SER A 25 11.70 11.26 50.70
CA SER A 25 10.68 11.71 51.63
C SER A 25 9.81 12.80 50.99
N VAL A 26 8.51 12.55 50.92
CA VAL A 26 7.50 13.51 50.49
C VAL A 26 7.34 14.57 51.58
N ALA A 27 7.68 15.82 51.26
CA ALA A 27 7.26 16.97 52.06
C ALA A 27 5.80 17.29 51.68
N PHE A 28 4.94 17.37 52.68
CA PHE A 28 3.59 17.91 52.52
C PHE A 28 3.71 19.42 52.26
N GLU A 29 3.40 19.82 51.04
CA GLU A 29 3.20 21.21 50.64
C GLU A 29 1.72 21.54 50.91
N GLU A 30 1.46 22.67 51.57
CA GLU A 30 0.12 23.11 51.95
C GLU A 30 -0.70 23.40 50.68
N ASP A 31 -1.90 22.81 50.60
CA ASP A 31 -2.81 22.98 49.46
C ASP A 31 -3.10 24.47 49.21
N PRO A 32 -2.91 24.98 47.97
CA PRO A 32 -3.30 26.34 47.63
C PRO A 32 -4.83 26.51 47.75
N PRO A 33 -5.29 27.75 47.99
CA PRO A 33 -6.72 28.03 48.13
C PRO A 33 -7.48 27.58 46.89
N ILE A 34 -8.54 26.80 47.10
CA ILE A 34 -9.49 26.35 46.09
C ILE A 34 -10.12 27.60 45.47
N GLU A 35 -9.69 27.96 44.25
CA GLU A 35 -10.38 28.93 43.41
C GLU A 35 -11.67 28.29 42.87
N ASP A 36 -12.78 29.02 42.94
CA ASP A 36 -14.07 28.56 42.43
C ASP A 36 -13.92 28.17 40.94
N PRO A 37 -14.46 27.02 40.51
CA PRO A 37 -14.34 26.59 39.12
C PRO A 37 -14.94 27.66 38.21
N PRO A 38 -14.27 28.02 37.10
CA PRO A 38 -14.78 28.99 36.16
C PRO A 38 -16.17 28.57 35.68
N GLU A 39 -17.10 29.52 35.61
CA GLU A 39 -18.44 29.31 35.04
C GLU A 39 -18.29 28.65 33.67
N GLU A 40 -18.79 27.42 33.52
CA GLU A 40 -18.81 26.71 32.24
C GLU A 40 -19.53 27.58 31.22
N GLU A 41 -18.79 28.05 30.21
CA GLU A 41 -19.39 28.75 29.09
C GLU A 41 -20.41 27.83 28.41
N PRO A 42 -21.60 28.34 28.03
CA PRO A 42 -22.62 27.54 27.39
C PRO A 42 -22.02 26.88 26.14
N PRO A 43 -22.33 25.60 25.88
CA PRO A 43 -21.77 24.87 24.74
C PRO A 43 -22.02 25.68 23.47
N HIS A 44 -20.94 26.07 22.81
CA HIS A 44 -21.01 26.66 21.49
C HIS A 44 -21.68 25.64 20.57
N GLU A 45 -22.90 25.94 20.12
CA GLU A 45 -23.53 25.16 19.06
C GLU A 45 -22.63 25.27 17.84
N GLU A 46 -21.96 24.17 17.49
CA GLU A 46 -21.17 24.11 16.27
C GLU A 46 -22.09 24.44 15.09
N PRO A 47 -21.64 25.28 14.14
CA PRO A 47 -22.42 25.58 12.96
C PRO A 47 -22.81 24.26 12.28
N PRO A 48 -24.02 24.16 11.72
CA PRO A 48 -24.46 22.96 11.03
C PRO A 48 -23.41 22.59 9.97
N GLN A 49 -22.86 21.39 10.08
CA GLN A 49 -21.98 20.85 9.05
C GLN A 49 -22.80 20.75 7.76
N GLU A 50 -22.28 21.32 6.66
CA GLU A 50 -22.86 21.09 5.34
C GLU A 50 -22.79 19.59 5.06
N GLU A 51 -23.90 18.97 4.67
CA GLU A 51 -23.88 17.56 4.28
C GLU A 51 -22.93 17.42 3.08
N PRO A 52 -22.02 16.41 3.09
CA PRO A 52 -21.12 16.17 1.97
C PRO A 52 -21.92 15.99 0.68
N ASN A 53 -21.39 16.50 -0.42
CA ASN A 53 -21.99 16.31 -1.73
C ASN A 53 -21.47 14.99 -2.30
N ASP A 54 -22.22 13.93 -2.06
CA ASP A 54 -21.93 12.55 -2.51
C ASP A 54 -23.10 12.11 -3.41
N GLU A 55 -22.97 12.33 -4.72
CA GLU A 55 -24.03 12.10 -5.71
C GLU A 55 -24.28 10.60 -5.95
N ASP A 56 -23.22 9.78 -5.90
CA ASP A 56 -23.27 8.36 -6.23
C ASP A 56 -23.43 7.43 -5.00
N LYS A 57 -23.28 8.00 -3.80
CA LYS A 57 -23.48 7.38 -2.48
C LYS A 57 -22.46 6.31 -2.16
N ASP A 58 -21.24 6.45 -2.68
CA ASP A 58 -20.14 5.57 -2.33
C ASP A 58 -19.53 5.95 -0.97
N GLY A 59 -19.85 7.11 -0.41
CA GLY A 59 -19.35 7.59 0.87
C GLY A 59 -18.17 8.54 0.78
N VAL A 60 -17.71 8.87 -0.43
CA VAL A 60 -16.69 9.86 -0.73
C VAL A 60 -17.37 11.13 -1.25
N ASP A 61 -16.89 12.30 -0.84
CA ASP A 61 -17.42 13.57 -1.35
C ASP A 61 -16.98 13.78 -2.82
N ASP A 62 -17.91 14.10 -3.72
CA ASP A 62 -17.67 14.31 -5.15
C ASP A 62 -16.56 15.34 -5.42
N THR A 63 -16.40 16.33 -4.54
CA THR A 63 -15.33 17.34 -4.65
C THR A 63 -13.98 16.70 -4.39
N VAL A 64 -13.89 15.85 -3.36
CA VAL A 64 -12.69 15.08 -3.03
C VAL A 64 -12.36 14.11 -4.15
N GLU A 65 -13.36 13.44 -4.71
CA GLU A 65 -13.16 12.56 -5.87
C GLU A 65 -12.59 13.32 -7.05
N GLU A 66 -13.26 14.39 -7.48
CA GLU A 66 -12.86 15.18 -8.64
C GLU A 66 -11.44 15.73 -8.45
N GLU A 67 -11.11 16.27 -7.27
CA GLU A 67 -9.77 16.76 -6.93
C GLU A 67 -8.69 15.67 -7.00
N ASN A 68 -9.03 14.40 -6.74
CA ASN A 68 -8.10 13.28 -6.72
C ASN A 68 -8.08 12.46 -8.02
N LYS A 69 -8.93 12.77 -9.01
CA LYS A 69 -8.91 12.08 -10.31
C LYS A 69 -7.54 12.15 -10.97
N ARG A 70 -7.19 11.08 -11.69
CA ARG A 70 -5.89 10.95 -12.36
C ARG A 70 -6.02 10.58 -13.83
N PHE A 71 -5.01 10.93 -14.62
CA PHE A 71 -4.79 10.42 -15.98
C PHE A 71 -3.78 9.28 -15.90
N ILE A 72 -4.09 8.14 -16.50
CA ILE A 72 -3.21 6.97 -16.48
C ILE A 72 -2.61 6.73 -17.87
N GLU A 73 -1.29 6.62 -17.91
CA GLU A 73 -0.53 6.12 -19.05
C GLU A 73 0.08 4.76 -18.71
N ILE A 74 -0.01 3.80 -19.64
CA ILE A 74 0.42 2.40 -19.42
C ILE A 74 1.36 1.95 -20.53
N TRP A 75 2.48 1.33 -20.14
CA TRP A 75 3.44 0.71 -21.04
C TRP A 75 3.60 -0.78 -20.74
N PHE A 76 3.46 -1.60 -21.78
CA PHE A 76 3.58 -3.05 -21.69
C PHE A 76 4.96 -3.53 -22.17
N GLY A 77 5.67 -4.22 -21.29
CA GLY A 77 6.84 -5.03 -21.61
C GLY A 77 6.51 -6.52 -21.58
N GLU A 78 7.52 -7.38 -21.77
CA GLU A 78 7.33 -8.84 -21.81
C GLU A 78 6.90 -9.42 -20.44
N ASN A 79 7.53 -8.96 -19.36
CA ASN A 79 7.30 -9.45 -17.99
C ASN A 79 7.08 -8.30 -17.01
N VAL A 80 6.72 -7.13 -17.52
CA VAL A 80 6.58 -5.89 -16.77
C VAL A 80 5.50 -5.01 -17.38
N VAL A 81 4.70 -4.39 -16.54
CA VAL A 81 3.82 -3.27 -16.86
C VAL A 81 4.30 -2.07 -16.06
N GLU A 82 4.49 -0.95 -16.74
CA GLU A 82 4.82 0.34 -16.13
C GLU A 82 3.63 1.26 -16.33
N MET A 83 3.30 2.03 -15.30
CA MET A 83 2.16 2.94 -15.29
C MET A 83 2.59 4.28 -14.71
N ALA A 84 2.11 5.37 -15.28
CA ALA A 84 2.21 6.70 -14.69
C ALA A 84 0.80 7.22 -14.47
N SER A 85 0.51 7.67 -13.25
CA SER A 85 -0.76 8.22 -12.84
C SER A 85 -0.57 9.66 -12.40
N ILE A 86 -1.10 10.58 -13.21
CA ILE A 86 -0.85 12.01 -13.11
C ILE A 86 -2.13 12.69 -12.62
N LYS A 87 -2.06 13.42 -11.51
CA LYS A 87 -3.22 14.17 -10.98
C LYS A 87 -3.80 15.12 -12.04
N ARG A 88 -5.13 15.12 -12.24
CA ARG A 88 -5.80 15.92 -13.29
C ARG A 88 -5.83 17.40 -12.94
N HIS A 89 -6.07 17.71 -11.67
CA HIS A 89 -6.16 19.07 -11.14
C HIS A 89 -4.86 19.49 -10.47
N ASP A 90 -4.66 20.80 -10.39
CA ASP A 90 -3.50 21.53 -9.86
C ASP A 90 -2.44 22.00 -10.87
N GLU A 91 -1.86 23.16 -10.55
CA GLU A 91 -0.68 23.71 -11.23
C GLU A 91 0.57 22.86 -10.97
N GLN A 92 0.62 22.20 -9.80
CA GLN A 92 1.62 21.21 -9.42
C GLN A 92 1.09 19.82 -9.77
N LYS A 93 1.78 19.12 -10.67
CA LYS A 93 1.38 17.78 -11.09
C LYS A 93 2.08 16.75 -10.22
N ASP A 94 1.32 16.10 -9.35
CA ASP A 94 1.79 14.91 -8.65
C ASP A 94 1.74 13.71 -9.59
N ILE A 95 2.84 12.97 -9.65
CA ILE A 95 2.99 11.74 -10.44
C ILE A 95 3.15 10.57 -9.47
N LEU A 96 2.32 9.57 -9.67
CA LEU A 96 2.51 8.24 -9.13
C LEU A 96 2.99 7.32 -10.24
N GLU A 97 4.20 6.80 -10.12
CA GLU A 97 4.70 5.76 -11.01
C GLU A 97 4.50 4.40 -10.36
N MET A 98 3.96 3.45 -11.11
CA MET A 98 3.80 2.08 -10.66
C MET A 98 4.46 1.13 -11.63
N ARG A 99 4.98 0.04 -11.08
CA ARG A 99 5.64 -1.00 -11.84
C ARG A 99 5.25 -2.36 -11.30
N ILE A 100 4.51 -3.10 -12.11
CA ILE A 100 4.14 -4.49 -11.86
C ILE A 100 5.05 -5.35 -12.72
N GLY A 101 5.66 -6.38 -12.15
CA GLY A 101 6.41 -7.31 -12.98
C GLY A 101 6.82 -8.56 -12.23
N TYR A 102 7.29 -9.54 -12.98
CA TYR A 102 7.77 -10.80 -12.42
C TYR A 102 9.11 -11.20 -13.03
N ASN A 103 9.83 -12.04 -12.30
CA ASN A 103 11.05 -12.70 -12.75
C ASN A 103 11.28 -13.99 -11.96
N GLN A 104 12.48 -14.57 -12.06
CA GLN A 104 12.86 -15.80 -11.35
C GLN A 104 12.84 -15.71 -9.82
N TYR A 105 12.66 -14.51 -9.24
CA TYR A 105 12.64 -14.25 -7.81
C TYR A 105 11.24 -13.92 -7.27
N GLY A 106 10.18 -13.94 -8.09
CA GLY A 106 8.85 -13.54 -7.63
C GLY A 106 8.14 -12.55 -8.53
N MET A 107 6.92 -12.21 -8.12
CA MET A 107 6.19 -11.03 -8.57
C MET A 107 6.53 -9.84 -7.67
N SER A 108 6.64 -8.64 -8.23
CA SER A 108 6.74 -7.42 -7.45
C SER A 108 5.82 -6.32 -7.97
N VAL A 109 5.28 -5.56 -7.02
CA VAL A 109 4.59 -4.29 -7.28
C VAL A 109 5.42 -3.20 -6.61
N ARG A 110 5.77 -2.17 -7.38
CA ARG A 110 6.47 -0.99 -6.89
C ARG A 110 5.61 0.23 -7.13
N VAL A 111 5.55 1.10 -6.15
CA VAL A 111 4.90 2.41 -6.22
C VAL A 111 5.96 3.46 -5.89
N SER A 112 6.06 4.48 -6.71
CA SER A 112 6.99 5.60 -6.57
C SER A 112 6.20 6.90 -6.69
N TYR A 113 6.42 7.83 -5.78
CA TYR A 113 5.76 9.12 -5.78
C TYR A 113 6.76 10.23 -6.07
N GLY A 114 6.38 11.15 -6.95
CA GLY A 114 7.10 12.39 -7.18
C GLY A 114 6.20 13.55 -7.58
N SER A 115 6.75 14.76 -7.54
CA SER A 115 6.06 15.97 -7.99
C SER A 115 6.82 16.60 -9.16
N ILE A 116 6.10 17.07 -10.17
CA ILE A 116 6.68 17.85 -11.29
C ILE A 116 6.81 19.30 -10.86
N PHE A 117 8.03 19.83 -10.93
CA PHE A 117 8.30 21.25 -10.77
C PHE A 117 8.50 21.91 -12.13
N ARG A 118 7.78 23.03 -12.35
CA ARG A 118 7.95 23.91 -13.49
C ARG A 118 8.74 25.14 -13.08
N THR A 119 9.92 25.32 -13.65
CA THR A 119 10.70 26.54 -13.46
C THR A 119 10.76 27.30 -14.77
N VAL A 120 10.31 28.57 -14.74
CA VAL A 120 10.52 29.49 -15.86
C VAL A 120 11.96 29.97 -15.78
N VAL A 121 12.81 29.48 -16.68
CA VAL A 121 14.19 29.93 -16.78
C VAL A 121 14.17 31.24 -17.56
N GLN A 122 14.38 32.35 -16.85
CA GLN A 122 14.62 33.63 -17.52
C GLN A 122 15.97 33.54 -18.22
N ASP A 123 15.99 33.77 -19.52
CA ASP A 123 17.24 33.95 -20.25
C ASP A 123 18.08 34.98 -19.50
N PRO A 124 19.39 34.72 -19.28
CA PRO A 124 20.25 35.70 -18.65
C PRO A 124 20.11 37.01 -19.45
N PRO A 125 19.97 38.17 -18.77
CA PRO A 125 19.80 39.44 -19.46
C PRO A 125 20.93 39.54 -20.48
N ALA A 126 20.56 39.68 -21.76
CA ALA A 126 21.53 39.76 -22.84
C ALA A 126 22.59 40.78 -22.42
N GLU A 127 23.85 40.35 -22.30
CA GLU A 127 24.94 41.27 -21.99
C GLU A 127 24.85 42.39 -23.02
N GLU A 128 24.63 43.63 -22.56
CA GLU A 128 24.54 44.78 -23.46
C GLU A 128 25.78 44.74 -24.34
N PRO A 129 25.64 44.61 -25.67
CA PRO A 129 26.80 44.61 -26.54
C PRO A 129 27.58 45.89 -26.25
N PRO A 130 28.92 45.81 -26.12
CA PRO A 130 29.73 46.99 -25.85
C PRO A 130 29.36 48.07 -26.87
N HIS A 131 29.01 49.26 -26.37
CA HIS A 131 28.59 50.42 -27.16
C HIS A 131 29.58 50.71 -28.31
N GLU A 132 29.33 50.14 -29.48
CA GLU A 132 29.89 50.58 -30.74
C GLU A 132 28.81 51.38 -31.47
N GLU A 133 29.15 52.61 -31.87
CA GLU A 133 28.24 53.55 -32.52
C GLU A 133 27.61 52.94 -33.80
N PRO A 134 26.30 53.10 -34.04
CA PRO A 134 25.62 52.36 -35.09
C PRO A 134 25.90 52.95 -36.49
N PRO A 135 26.16 52.12 -37.51
CA PRO A 135 25.89 52.51 -38.89
C PRO A 135 24.38 52.43 -39.16
N ASP A 136 23.88 53.37 -39.96
CA ASP A 136 22.47 53.50 -40.38
C ASP A 136 21.94 52.21 -41.04
N GLU A 137 21.32 51.29 -40.28
CA GLU A 137 20.64 50.12 -40.83
C GLU A 137 19.25 49.87 -40.22
N GLU A 138 18.38 49.32 -41.08
CA GLU A 138 16.92 49.23 -40.98
C GLU A 138 16.40 48.44 -39.77
N PRO A 139 15.14 48.67 -39.34
CA PRO A 139 14.56 48.01 -38.16
C PRO A 139 14.42 46.50 -38.37
N LEU A 140 15.30 45.74 -37.72
CA LEU A 140 15.19 44.29 -37.54
C LEU A 140 14.02 43.97 -36.60
N ASN A 141 13.06 43.23 -37.14
CA ASN A 141 11.89 42.74 -36.42
C ASN A 141 12.32 41.59 -35.49
N PHE A 142 12.56 41.89 -34.21
CA PHE A 142 12.89 40.89 -33.19
C PHE A 142 11.67 39.99 -32.95
N GLN A 143 11.78 38.72 -33.33
CA GLN A 143 10.85 37.68 -32.90
C GLN A 143 11.01 37.45 -31.40
N ASN A 144 9.88 37.49 -30.68
CA ASN A 144 9.73 37.26 -29.25
C ASN A 144 10.62 36.13 -28.73
N GLY A 145 11.44 36.43 -27.70
CA GLY A 145 12.08 35.41 -26.87
C GLY A 145 11.00 34.59 -26.18
N GLY A 146 10.90 33.31 -26.56
CA GLY A 146 10.01 32.37 -25.90
C GLY A 146 10.58 32.02 -24.53
N GLU A 147 9.77 32.17 -23.49
CA GLU A 147 10.13 31.70 -22.15
C GLU A 147 10.51 30.21 -22.22
N HIS A 148 11.72 29.87 -21.79
CA HIS A 148 12.16 28.50 -21.65
C HIS A 148 11.62 27.94 -20.33
N VAL A 149 10.66 27.04 -20.41
CA VAL A 149 10.14 26.30 -19.24
C VAL A 149 10.90 24.99 -19.13
N GLU A 150 11.59 24.79 -18.01
CA GLU A 150 12.19 23.51 -17.65
C GLU A 150 11.27 22.78 -16.68
N GLU A 151 10.98 21.50 -16.98
CA GLU A 151 10.24 20.58 -16.13
C GLU A 151 11.19 19.51 -15.60
N TRP A 152 11.16 19.24 -14.30
CA TRP A 152 11.89 18.14 -13.69
C TRP A 152 11.04 17.48 -12.60
N ILE A 153 11.31 16.20 -12.35
CA ILE A 153 10.58 15.36 -11.38
C ILE A 153 11.46 15.18 -10.14
N GLU A 154 10.89 15.47 -8.98
CA GLU A 154 11.48 15.11 -7.69
C GLU A 154 10.76 13.87 -7.13
N TYR A 155 11.43 12.72 -7.10
CA TYR A 155 10.89 11.56 -6.39
C TYR A 155 11.15 11.72 -4.89
N ARG A 156 10.11 11.47 -4.10
CA ARG A 156 10.14 11.65 -2.64
C ARG A 156 9.98 10.36 -1.87
N LEU A 157 9.42 9.34 -2.52
CA LEU A 157 9.16 8.06 -1.89
C LEU A 157 9.11 6.92 -2.92
N GLU A 158 9.75 5.80 -2.61
CA GLU A 158 9.63 4.53 -3.33
C GLU A 158 9.29 3.43 -2.31
N PHE A 159 8.21 2.70 -2.59
CA PHE A 159 7.80 1.54 -1.82
C PHE A 159 7.61 0.35 -2.76
N LYS A 160 8.11 -0.82 -2.36
CA LYS A 160 8.01 -2.02 -3.18
C LYS A 160 7.69 -3.24 -2.34
N VAL A 161 6.67 -3.99 -2.78
CA VAL A 161 6.37 -5.33 -2.29
C VAL A 161 6.77 -6.38 -3.32
N ARG A 162 7.29 -7.51 -2.86
CA ARG A 162 7.60 -8.68 -3.68
C ARG A 162 7.15 -9.96 -3.00
N PHE A 163 6.37 -10.78 -3.70
CA PHE A 163 5.98 -12.12 -3.28
C PHE A 163 6.92 -13.13 -3.94
N THR A 164 7.71 -13.84 -3.14
CA THR A 164 8.81 -14.67 -3.66
C THR A 164 8.52 -16.17 -3.65
N GLY A 165 7.73 -16.64 -2.69
CA GLY A 165 7.51 -18.05 -2.46
C GLY A 165 6.53 -18.34 -1.33
N LEU A 166 6.20 -19.61 -1.15
CA LEU A 166 5.40 -20.16 -0.07
C LEU A 166 6.27 -21.12 0.75
N ILE A 167 6.19 -21.05 2.07
CA ILE A 167 6.78 -22.03 2.97
C ILE A 167 5.66 -22.95 3.45
N GLU A 168 5.82 -24.25 3.24
CA GLU A 168 5.00 -25.26 3.92
C GLU A 168 5.68 -25.63 5.25
N TYR A 169 4.93 -25.58 6.34
CA TYR A 169 5.44 -25.91 7.67
C TYR A 169 4.39 -26.57 8.54
N VAL A 170 4.83 -27.36 9.52
CA VAL A 170 3.97 -27.87 10.61
C VAL A 170 4.23 -27.02 11.85
N ASP A 171 3.18 -26.36 12.33
CA ASP A 171 3.20 -25.54 13.52
C ASP A 171 3.24 -26.43 14.78
N LEU A 172 4.38 -26.44 15.47
CA LEU A 172 4.62 -27.30 16.63
C LEU A 172 4.25 -26.64 17.95
N ASN A 173 4.05 -25.31 17.98
CA ASN A 173 3.70 -24.56 19.19
C ASN A 173 2.24 -24.06 19.18
N SER A 174 1.52 -24.26 18.08
CA SER A 174 0.13 -23.85 17.86
C SER A 174 -0.10 -22.34 17.94
N ASN A 175 0.87 -21.52 17.54
CA ASN A 175 0.72 -20.06 17.44
C ASN A 175 0.26 -19.57 16.06
N GLY A 176 0.18 -20.46 15.07
CA GLY A 176 -0.22 -20.17 13.69
C GLY A 176 0.79 -19.35 12.88
N VAL A 177 2.01 -19.11 13.39
CA VAL A 177 3.05 -18.31 12.73
C VAL A 177 4.29 -19.16 12.54
N PHE A 178 4.86 -19.17 11.35
CA PHE A 178 6.08 -19.94 11.09
C PHE A 178 7.26 -19.45 11.92
N ASP A 179 7.65 -20.24 12.91
CA ASP A 179 8.83 -20.03 13.76
C ASP A 179 9.95 -20.98 13.35
N ARG A 180 10.97 -20.48 12.63
CA ARG A 180 12.08 -21.30 12.12
C ARG A 180 12.82 -22.14 13.18
N GLU A 181 12.84 -21.69 14.43
CA GLU A 181 13.52 -22.38 15.54
C GLU A 181 12.67 -23.49 16.18
N ILE A 182 11.34 -23.41 16.05
CA ILE A 182 10.39 -24.25 16.77
C ILE A 182 9.65 -25.19 15.82
N ASP A 183 9.23 -24.69 14.66
CA ASP A 183 8.38 -25.41 13.72
C ASP A 183 9.15 -26.34 12.79
N GLU A 184 8.42 -27.32 12.26
CA GLU A 184 8.97 -28.23 11.26
C GLU A 184 8.76 -27.63 9.86
N PHE A 185 9.85 -27.15 9.26
CA PHE A 185 9.89 -26.79 7.85
C PHE A 185 9.71 -28.03 6.96
N ILE A 186 8.78 -27.97 6.00
CA ILE A 186 8.48 -29.06 5.07
C ILE A 186 9.06 -28.75 3.68
N GLU A 187 8.64 -27.64 3.05
CA GLU A 187 9.17 -27.21 1.76
C GLU A 187 9.13 -25.68 1.55
N ASP A 188 9.94 -25.21 0.59
CA ASP A 188 9.95 -23.84 0.08
C ASP A 188 9.59 -23.90 -1.42
N TYR A 189 8.39 -23.43 -1.73
CA TYR A 189 7.84 -23.37 -3.06
C TYR A 189 8.08 -21.97 -3.65
N GLY A 190 8.97 -21.88 -4.64
CA GLY A 190 9.29 -20.60 -5.29
C GLY A 190 8.25 -20.19 -6.34
N ILE A 191 7.76 -18.95 -6.26
CA ILE A 191 6.84 -18.35 -7.24
C ILE A 191 7.68 -17.69 -8.35
N ASN A 192 8.16 -18.47 -9.33
CA ASN A 192 9.21 -18.01 -10.25
C ASN A 192 8.92 -18.20 -11.75
N SER A 193 7.73 -18.72 -12.09
CA SER A 193 7.33 -18.97 -13.48
C SER A 193 5.91 -18.50 -13.71
N PHE A 194 5.71 -17.55 -14.62
CA PHE A 194 4.43 -16.89 -14.86
C PHE A 194 3.95 -17.04 -16.30
N GLN A 195 2.62 -17.03 -16.46
CA GLN A 195 1.96 -16.79 -17.73
C GLN A 195 2.08 -15.30 -18.11
N PRO A 196 1.93 -14.94 -19.40
CA PRO A 196 1.87 -13.54 -19.81
C PRO A 196 0.78 -12.76 -19.06
N ILE A 197 1.09 -11.51 -18.72
CA ILE A 197 0.18 -10.60 -17.99
C ILE A 197 -1.09 -10.40 -18.82
N THR A 198 -2.25 -10.65 -18.22
CA THR A 198 -3.55 -10.32 -18.82
C THR A 198 -4.01 -8.97 -18.31
N TYR A 199 -4.59 -8.14 -19.18
CA TYR A 199 -5.06 -6.80 -18.86
C TYR A 199 -6.52 -6.60 -19.31
N MET A 200 -7.32 -5.97 -18.46
CA MET A 200 -8.69 -5.55 -18.75
C MET A 200 -8.92 -4.13 -18.25
N LEU A 201 -9.80 -3.41 -18.94
CA LEU A 201 -10.22 -2.06 -18.61
C LEU A 201 -11.74 -2.07 -18.36
N THR A 202 -12.16 -1.53 -17.22
CA THR A 202 -13.57 -1.42 -16.83
C THR A 202 -13.90 0.03 -16.55
N PRO A 203 -14.87 0.65 -17.25
CA PRO A 203 -15.31 2.01 -16.92
C PRO A 203 -15.87 2.09 -15.50
N ILE A 204 -15.48 3.10 -14.72
CA ILE A 204 -16.07 3.40 -13.40
C ILE A 204 -17.14 4.49 -13.58
N SER A 205 -16.77 5.61 -14.20
CA SER A 205 -17.67 6.70 -14.59
C SER A 205 -17.54 7.06 -16.09
N ASP A 206 -18.05 8.23 -16.50
CA ASP A 206 -18.03 8.69 -17.89
C ASP A 206 -16.61 8.95 -18.42
N ASP A 207 -15.66 9.28 -17.54
CA ASP A 207 -14.30 9.69 -17.89
C ASP A 207 -13.21 9.07 -17.02
N SER A 208 -13.52 7.99 -16.30
CA SER A 208 -12.61 7.26 -15.43
C SER A 208 -12.65 5.75 -15.70
N ASN A 209 -11.59 5.04 -15.32
CA ASN A 209 -11.49 3.61 -15.51
C ASN A 209 -10.80 2.90 -14.33
N LEU A 210 -11.19 1.64 -14.16
CA LEU A 210 -10.48 0.64 -13.39
C LEU A 210 -9.60 -0.18 -14.36
N HIS A 211 -8.34 -0.29 -14.01
CA HIS A 211 -7.31 -1.08 -14.67
C HIS A 211 -7.08 -2.37 -13.90
N TYR A 212 -7.36 -3.49 -14.54
CA TYR A 212 -7.20 -4.82 -13.95
C TYR A 212 -6.09 -5.59 -14.63
N PHE A 213 -5.16 -6.14 -13.84
CA PHE A 213 -4.11 -7.03 -14.30
C PHE A 213 -4.19 -8.39 -13.60
N LEU A 214 -3.97 -9.46 -14.35
CA LEU A 214 -3.90 -10.82 -13.83
C LEU A 214 -2.52 -11.41 -14.11
N LEU A 215 -1.84 -11.81 -13.05
CA LEU A 215 -0.54 -12.48 -13.08
C LEU A 215 -0.66 -13.86 -12.44
N ASN A 216 -0.52 -14.91 -13.24
CA ASN A 216 -0.68 -16.30 -12.77
C ASN A 216 0.62 -17.08 -12.97
N THR A 217 0.96 -17.95 -12.02
CA THR A 217 2.03 -18.90 -12.24
C THR A 217 1.66 -19.92 -13.32
N THR A 218 2.67 -20.50 -13.96
CA THR A 218 2.43 -21.43 -15.08
C THR A 218 1.75 -22.73 -14.65
N ASP A 219 1.90 -23.12 -13.39
CA ASP A 219 1.21 -24.26 -12.75
C ASP A 219 -0.15 -23.89 -12.14
N GLY A 220 -0.47 -22.60 -12.07
CA GLY A 220 -1.72 -22.08 -11.52
C GLY A 220 -1.85 -22.19 -10.00
N VAL A 221 -0.73 -22.38 -9.28
CA VAL A 221 -0.72 -22.43 -7.81
C VAL A 221 -0.88 -21.05 -7.19
N PHE A 222 -0.29 -20.03 -7.81
CA PHE A 222 -0.35 -18.65 -7.33
C PHE A 222 -0.87 -17.72 -8.43
N ALA A 223 -1.76 -16.82 -8.06
CA ALA A 223 -2.29 -15.76 -8.90
C ALA A 223 -2.36 -14.45 -8.11
N ALA A 224 -2.19 -13.34 -8.82
CA ALA A 224 -2.39 -12.00 -8.28
C ALA A 224 -3.30 -11.21 -9.22
N HIS A 225 -4.40 -10.72 -8.65
CA HIS A 225 -5.38 -9.83 -9.26
C HIS A 225 -5.07 -8.41 -8.81
N ILE A 226 -4.58 -7.59 -9.72
CA ILE A 226 -4.08 -6.26 -9.38
C ILE A 226 -5.04 -5.21 -9.95
N TYR A 227 -5.55 -4.35 -9.07
CA TYR A 227 -6.48 -3.29 -9.41
C TYR A 227 -5.83 -1.93 -9.19
N PHE A 228 -5.99 -1.07 -10.18
CA PHE A 228 -5.53 0.31 -10.16
C PHE A 228 -6.60 1.21 -10.78
N VAL A 229 -6.82 2.40 -10.24
CA VAL A 229 -8.07 3.15 -10.47
C VAL A 229 -7.78 4.64 -10.74
N GLU A 230 -8.58 5.25 -11.62
CA GLU A 230 -8.48 6.69 -11.97
C GLU A 230 -9.16 7.62 -10.96
N GLU A 231 -10.10 7.08 -10.19
CA GLU A 231 -10.89 7.74 -9.13
C GLU A 231 -11.15 6.75 -7.98
N PHE A 232 -11.77 7.19 -6.89
CA PHE A 232 -12.14 6.30 -5.79
C PHE A 232 -13.16 5.26 -6.28
N VAL A 233 -13.01 4.02 -5.85
CA VAL A 233 -13.97 2.97 -6.20
C VAL A 233 -13.91 1.81 -5.23
N TYR A 234 -15.06 1.23 -4.93
CA TYR A 234 -15.16 -0.01 -4.19
C TYR A 234 -14.95 -1.22 -5.10
N VAL A 235 -13.99 -2.08 -4.74
CA VAL A 235 -13.77 -3.40 -5.32
C VAL A 235 -13.86 -4.43 -4.21
N ASP A 236 -14.87 -5.29 -4.28
CA ASP A 236 -15.13 -6.33 -3.28
C ASP A 236 -15.17 -5.80 -1.84
N GLU A 237 -15.95 -4.74 -1.62
CA GLU A 237 -16.14 -4.05 -0.33
C GLU A 237 -14.89 -3.30 0.20
N THR A 238 -13.80 -3.28 -0.55
CA THR A 238 -12.61 -2.49 -0.23
C THR A 238 -12.58 -1.22 -1.09
N LEU A 239 -12.52 -0.05 -0.46
CA LEU A 239 -12.25 1.20 -1.16
C LEU A 239 -10.81 1.19 -1.70
N ILE A 240 -10.64 1.57 -2.96
CA ILE A 240 -9.33 1.79 -3.56
C ILE A 240 -9.20 3.27 -3.90
N ALA A 241 -8.20 3.95 -3.32
CA ALA A 241 -7.86 5.30 -3.71
C ALA A 241 -7.00 5.32 -5.01
N PRO A 242 -7.02 6.41 -5.81
CA PRO A 242 -6.17 6.56 -6.99
C PRO A 242 -4.65 6.53 -6.72
N THR A 243 -4.25 6.61 -5.44
CA THR A 243 -2.86 6.51 -4.98
C THR A 243 -2.49 5.14 -4.42
N GLN A 244 -3.41 4.19 -4.47
CA GLN A 244 -3.27 2.83 -3.96
C GLN A 244 -3.43 1.81 -5.10
N VAL A 245 -2.90 0.62 -4.85
CA VAL A 245 -3.02 -0.57 -5.70
C VAL A 245 -3.49 -1.71 -4.81
N LYS A 246 -4.64 -2.28 -5.14
CA LYS A 246 -5.14 -3.50 -4.50
C LYS A 246 -4.55 -4.71 -5.20
N ILE A 247 -4.11 -5.70 -4.44
CA ILE A 247 -3.46 -6.92 -4.91
C ILE A 247 -4.17 -8.10 -4.28
N ASP A 248 -5.18 -8.66 -4.93
CA ASP A 248 -5.81 -9.87 -4.39
C ASP A 248 -4.98 -11.10 -4.78
N ILE A 249 -4.46 -11.76 -3.76
CA ILE A 249 -3.66 -12.97 -3.84
C ILE A 249 -4.59 -14.16 -3.83
N GLU A 250 -4.43 -15.04 -4.82
CA GLU A 250 -5.09 -16.32 -4.88
C GLU A 250 -4.05 -17.44 -4.84
N ILE A 251 -4.14 -18.33 -3.86
CA ILE A 251 -3.38 -19.58 -3.79
C ILE A 251 -4.34 -20.74 -4.01
N SER A 252 -4.09 -21.54 -5.04
CA SER A 252 -5.01 -22.55 -5.54
C SER A 252 -4.31 -23.90 -5.69
N LYS A 253 -4.88 -24.97 -5.14
CA LYS A 253 -4.40 -26.36 -5.34
C LYS A 253 -2.92 -26.56 -4.99
N PHE A 254 -2.46 -25.90 -3.94
CA PHE A 254 -1.12 -26.15 -3.39
C PHE A 254 -0.98 -27.63 -3.03
N ASN A 255 0.11 -28.28 -3.46
CA ASN A 255 0.32 -29.70 -3.24
C ASN A 255 1.08 -29.94 -1.93
N TYR A 256 0.35 -29.82 -0.82
CA TYR A 256 0.89 -30.09 0.52
C TYR A 256 1.53 -31.48 0.60
N LEU A 257 2.73 -31.54 1.19
CA LEU A 257 3.46 -32.78 1.44
C LEU A 257 3.12 -33.41 2.80
N ASP A 258 2.66 -32.62 3.76
CA ASP A 258 2.10 -33.09 5.04
C ASP A 258 0.60 -32.80 5.14
N ASP A 259 -0.15 -33.57 5.91
CA ASP A 259 -1.60 -33.36 6.11
C ASP A 259 -1.92 -32.34 7.21
N ASN A 260 -0.95 -32.04 8.08
CA ASN A 260 -1.08 -31.12 9.21
C ASN A 260 -0.32 -29.81 8.99
N SER A 261 0.24 -29.60 7.81
CA SER A 261 0.98 -28.39 7.47
C SER A 261 0.07 -27.22 7.09
N GLN A 262 0.64 -26.03 7.20
CA GLN A 262 0.10 -24.70 6.89
C GLN A 262 1.02 -24.00 5.87
N LEU A 263 0.63 -22.80 5.40
CA LEU A 263 1.42 -22.02 4.46
C LEU A 263 1.82 -20.67 5.04
N ALA A 264 3.04 -20.24 4.77
CA ALA A 264 3.47 -18.86 4.96
C ALA A 264 3.91 -18.26 3.61
N LEU A 265 3.31 -17.14 3.21
CA LEU A 265 3.72 -16.40 2.01
C LEU A 265 4.88 -15.47 2.33
N ILE A 266 6.00 -15.68 1.65
CA ILE A 266 7.20 -14.86 1.78
C ILE A 266 6.99 -13.54 1.05
N THR A 267 6.83 -12.47 1.83
CA THR A 267 6.62 -11.11 1.35
C THR A 267 7.85 -10.27 1.68
N LYS A 268 8.53 -9.76 0.66
CA LYS A 268 9.69 -8.88 0.81
C LYS A 268 9.29 -7.43 0.54
N LEU A 269 9.50 -6.57 1.51
CA LEU A 269 9.22 -5.14 1.47
C LEU A 269 10.54 -4.39 1.28
N ARG A 270 10.56 -3.42 0.38
CA ARG A 270 11.71 -2.53 0.17
C ARG A 270 11.24 -1.09 0.18
N PHE A 271 11.84 -0.30 1.05
CA PHE A 271 11.58 1.12 1.24
C PHE A 271 12.81 1.80 1.84
N GLU A 272 12.84 3.13 1.77
CA GLU A 272 13.88 3.94 2.41
C GLU A 272 13.41 4.40 3.79
N GLY A 273 14.13 4.03 4.86
CA GLY A 273 13.79 4.41 6.23
C GLY A 273 13.43 3.23 7.12
N GLU A 274 12.86 3.53 8.29
CA GLU A 274 12.34 2.53 9.22
C GLU A 274 10.84 2.33 8.97
N GLY A 275 10.42 1.08 8.78
CA GLY A 275 9.02 0.72 8.64
C GLY A 275 8.40 0.53 10.02
N LEU A 276 7.19 1.05 10.21
CA LEU A 276 6.43 0.92 11.45
C LEU A 276 5.16 0.11 11.17
N GLU A 277 4.84 -0.82 12.05
CA GLU A 277 3.61 -1.61 12.00
C GLU A 277 2.53 -0.96 12.88
N THR A 278 1.28 -0.95 12.41
CA THR A 278 0.11 -0.45 13.14
C THR A 278 -1.09 -1.39 12.94
N ASP A 279 -1.86 -1.58 14.02
CA ASP A 279 -3.12 -2.34 14.04
C ASP A 279 -4.36 -1.45 13.80
N LEU A 280 -4.14 -0.15 13.53
CA LEU A 280 -5.21 0.79 13.18
C LEU A 280 -4.74 1.65 12.01
N THR A 281 -5.24 1.36 10.82
CA THR A 281 -4.86 2.03 9.57
C THR A 281 -5.59 3.38 9.43
N GLU A 282 -5.13 4.24 8.52
CA GLU A 282 -5.87 5.47 8.20
C GLU A 282 -7.22 5.13 7.53
N ASP A 283 -7.25 4.13 6.65
CA ASP A 283 -8.49 3.68 5.99
C ASP A 283 -9.53 3.20 7.02
N GLU A 284 -9.12 2.56 8.12
CA GLU A 284 -10.02 2.18 9.22
C GLU A 284 -10.49 3.37 10.05
N LYS A 285 -9.64 4.36 10.29
CA LYS A 285 -10.02 5.60 11.00
C LYS A 285 -11.07 6.39 10.22
N ASP A 286 -10.95 6.38 8.90
CA ASP A 286 -11.87 7.05 7.99
C ASP A 286 -13.12 6.21 7.68
N GLY A 287 -13.14 4.93 8.08
CA GLY A 287 -14.28 4.02 7.90
C GLY A 287 -14.34 3.34 6.53
N TYR A 288 -13.25 3.36 5.77
CA TYR A 288 -13.12 2.76 4.44
C TYR A 288 -12.65 1.29 4.47
N ALA A 289 -12.08 0.85 5.59
CA ALA A 289 -11.65 -0.52 5.82
C ALA A 289 -11.99 -0.98 7.24
N ASN A 290 -11.86 -2.28 7.49
CA ASN A 290 -11.97 -2.89 8.82
C ASN A 290 -11.01 -4.07 8.92
N ASP A 291 -10.50 -4.29 10.13
CA ASP A 291 -9.63 -5.41 10.49
C ASP A 291 -8.39 -5.47 9.57
N GLU A 292 -7.73 -4.33 9.36
CA GLU A 292 -6.51 -4.22 8.57
C GLU A 292 -5.27 -3.98 9.45
N LYS A 293 -4.15 -4.58 9.03
CA LYS A 293 -2.82 -4.22 9.52
C LYS A 293 -2.05 -3.50 8.44
N GLU A 294 -1.16 -2.61 8.86
CA GLU A 294 -0.35 -1.82 7.94
C GLU A 294 1.10 -1.74 8.39
N ILE A 295 1.99 -1.82 7.40
CA ILE A 295 3.36 -1.34 7.51
C ILE A 295 3.46 -0.05 6.73
N PHE A 296 3.89 1.01 7.40
CA PHE A 296 4.08 2.30 6.78
C PHE A 296 5.49 2.84 6.95
N VAL A 297 5.90 3.70 6.02
CA VAL A 297 7.15 4.45 6.06
C VAL A 297 6.86 5.90 5.73
N GLN A 298 7.39 6.82 6.54
CA GLN A 298 7.13 8.25 6.38
C GLN A 298 8.36 8.97 5.81
N SER A 299 8.13 9.77 4.76
CA SER A 299 9.11 10.68 4.16
C SER A 299 8.45 12.05 3.99
N ASP A 300 8.79 12.99 4.87
CA ASP A 300 8.13 14.30 5.01
C ASP A 300 6.61 14.20 5.23
N ILE A 301 5.81 14.62 4.24
CA ILE A 301 4.34 14.58 4.24
C ILE A 301 3.78 13.35 3.52
N TYR A 302 4.65 12.49 2.99
CA TYR A 302 4.27 11.30 2.24
C TYR A 302 4.46 10.06 3.09
N THR A 303 3.48 9.18 3.05
CA THR A 303 3.49 7.91 3.76
C THR A 303 3.32 6.80 2.74
N GLY A 304 4.29 5.89 2.65
CA GLY A 304 4.23 4.72 1.81
C GLY A 304 3.65 3.59 2.65
N ILE A 305 2.64 2.91 2.13
CA ILE A 305 1.89 1.91 2.90
C ILE A 305 1.91 0.56 2.20
N PHE A 306 1.93 -0.50 3.00
CA PHE A 306 1.54 -1.84 2.63
C PHE A 306 0.61 -2.36 3.72
N SER A 307 -0.68 -2.53 3.39
CA SER A 307 -1.69 -3.02 4.31
C SER A 307 -2.34 -4.31 3.82
N TRP A 308 -2.96 -5.04 4.72
CA TRP A 308 -3.64 -6.30 4.43
C TRP A 308 -4.73 -6.55 5.47
N LYS A 309 -5.79 -7.28 5.09
CA LYS A 309 -6.78 -7.73 6.07
C LYS A 309 -6.19 -8.78 6.98
N GLU A 310 -6.57 -8.74 8.24
CA GLU A 310 -6.22 -9.75 9.23
C GLU A 310 -6.96 -11.07 9.00
N THR A 311 -7.82 -11.17 7.97
CA THR A 311 -8.53 -12.38 7.56
C THR A 311 -8.35 -12.68 6.07
N ALA A 312 -8.47 -13.95 5.72
CA ALA A 312 -8.50 -14.44 4.34
C ALA A 312 -9.65 -15.44 4.16
N LEU A 313 -10.16 -15.56 2.94
CA LEU A 313 -11.13 -16.60 2.58
C LEU A 313 -10.39 -17.89 2.26
N ILE A 314 -10.49 -18.88 3.17
CA ILE A 314 -9.87 -20.19 3.07
C ILE A 314 -10.97 -21.24 2.84
N ASP A 315 -10.98 -21.83 1.65
CA ASP A 315 -12.04 -22.73 1.17
C ASP A 315 -13.46 -22.11 1.33
N GLY A 316 -13.55 -20.78 1.17
CA GLY A 316 -14.78 -19.99 1.32
C GLY A 316 -15.19 -19.68 2.75
N ILE A 317 -14.32 -19.94 3.73
CA ILE A 317 -14.51 -19.60 5.15
C ILE A 317 -13.49 -18.54 5.52
N GLU A 318 -13.94 -17.45 6.12
CA GLU A 318 -13.07 -16.41 6.65
C GLU A 318 -12.26 -16.96 7.85
N MET A 319 -10.93 -16.83 7.78
CA MET A 319 -10.00 -17.27 8.80
C MET A 319 -8.89 -16.24 8.99
N ASP A 320 -8.37 -16.17 10.22
CA ASP A 320 -7.29 -15.23 10.57
C ASP A 320 -6.01 -15.49 9.76
N VAL A 321 -5.39 -14.40 9.31
CA VAL A 321 -4.05 -14.35 8.71
C VAL A 321 -3.12 -13.77 9.75
N LEU A 322 -2.14 -14.57 10.18
CA LEU A 322 -1.18 -14.15 11.19
C LEU A 322 0.14 -13.73 10.54
N THR A 323 0.81 -12.73 11.11
CA THR A 323 2.07 -12.21 10.57
C THR A 323 3.27 -12.56 11.45
N SER A 324 4.42 -12.79 10.81
CA SER A 324 5.69 -12.79 11.54
C SER A 324 6.08 -11.37 11.91
N ASN A 325 6.99 -11.23 12.88
CA ASN A 325 7.72 -9.97 13.03
C ASN A 325 8.47 -9.63 11.73
N LEU A 326 8.67 -8.34 11.47
CA LEU A 326 9.54 -7.89 10.39
C LEU A 326 10.99 -8.27 10.66
N GLU A 327 11.61 -8.95 9.70
CA GLU A 327 13.01 -9.33 9.75
C GLU A 327 13.80 -8.70 8.60
N THR A 328 14.96 -8.10 8.90
CA THR A 328 15.85 -7.61 7.83
C THR A 328 16.40 -8.78 7.01
N ASP A 329 16.32 -8.68 5.68
CA ASP A 329 16.89 -9.65 4.75
C ASP A 329 18.41 -9.70 4.92
N VAL A 330 18.95 -10.91 5.05
CA VAL A 330 20.39 -11.13 5.22
C VAL A 330 21.22 -10.75 3.99
N GLU A 331 20.60 -10.64 2.81
CA GLU A 331 21.25 -10.29 1.55
C GLU A 331 21.18 -8.78 1.23
N ASP A 332 20.19 -8.05 1.75
CA ASP A 332 19.95 -6.63 1.48
C ASP A 332 19.33 -5.94 2.71
N GLU A 333 20.09 -5.07 3.38
CA GLU A 333 19.67 -4.39 4.62
C GLU A 333 18.47 -3.44 4.42
N HIS A 334 18.16 -3.08 3.17
CA HIS A 334 17.00 -2.25 2.81
C HIS A 334 15.76 -3.08 2.45
N VAL A 335 15.82 -4.40 2.66
CA VAL A 335 14.71 -5.31 2.44
C VAL A 335 14.29 -5.88 3.79
N GLN A 336 13.00 -5.77 4.09
CA GLN A 336 12.36 -6.43 5.22
C GLN A 336 11.57 -7.63 4.71
N ILE A 337 11.53 -8.69 5.50
CA ILE A 337 10.78 -9.92 5.24
C ILE A 337 9.61 -9.96 6.21
N LEU A 338 8.42 -10.13 5.65
CA LEU A 338 7.17 -10.36 6.33
C LEU A 338 6.62 -11.71 5.85
N LEU A 339 6.22 -12.57 6.79
CA LEU A 339 5.52 -13.80 6.47
C LEU A 339 4.04 -13.62 6.77
N LEU A 340 3.20 -13.78 5.75
CA LEU A 340 1.74 -13.86 5.90
C LEU A 340 1.36 -15.33 6.04
N ASN A 341 0.92 -15.75 7.22
CA ASN A 341 0.66 -17.15 7.56
C ASN A 341 -0.82 -17.46 7.44
N TYR A 342 -1.12 -18.54 6.73
CA TYR A 342 -2.47 -19.00 6.43
C TYR A 342 -2.69 -20.40 7.01
N PRO A 343 -3.84 -20.62 7.66
CA PRO A 343 -4.35 -21.96 7.86
C PRO A 343 -4.38 -22.79 6.56
N ARG A 344 -4.34 -24.11 6.70
CA ARG A 344 -4.41 -25.01 5.55
C ARG A 344 -5.71 -24.83 4.76
N GLY A 345 -5.61 -24.69 3.44
CA GLY A 345 -6.76 -24.63 2.54
C GLY A 345 -6.42 -25.10 1.12
N ASN A 346 -7.44 -25.53 0.37
CA ASN A 346 -7.26 -25.85 -1.05
C ASN A 346 -7.31 -24.58 -1.92
N HIS A 347 -8.01 -23.56 -1.44
CA HIS A 347 -8.16 -22.25 -2.05
C HIS A 347 -8.04 -21.18 -0.98
N ILE A 348 -7.11 -20.25 -1.13
CA ILE A 348 -6.89 -19.13 -0.23
C ILE A 348 -6.99 -17.85 -1.05
N TYR A 349 -7.81 -16.90 -0.60
CA TYR A 349 -7.94 -15.56 -1.18
C TYR A 349 -7.68 -14.51 -0.11
N HIS A 350 -6.75 -13.61 -0.36
CA HIS A 350 -6.32 -12.57 0.57
C HIS A 350 -6.05 -11.28 -0.20
N ASP A 351 -6.23 -10.11 0.42
CA ASP A 351 -6.53 -8.89 -0.31
C ASP A 351 -5.65 -7.67 0.05
N PRO A 352 -4.30 -7.80 0.07
CA PRO A 352 -3.41 -6.71 0.45
C PRO A 352 -3.47 -5.50 -0.49
N LYS A 353 -3.06 -4.35 0.04
CA LYS A 353 -2.91 -3.06 -0.66
C LYS A 353 -1.47 -2.54 -0.54
N ILE A 354 -1.02 -1.83 -1.55
CA ILE A 354 0.21 -1.02 -1.52
C ILE A 354 -0.12 0.37 -2.06
N GLY A 355 0.42 1.42 -1.47
CA GLY A 355 0.12 2.76 -1.95
C GLY A 355 0.96 3.85 -1.34
N ILE A 356 0.56 5.08 -1.65
CA ILE A 356 1.08 6.30 -1.05
C ILE A 356 -0.13 7.04 -0.48
N SER A 357 -0.08 7.32 0.81
CA SER A 357 -0.96 8.29 1.47
C SER A 357 -0.22 9.63 1.57
N ILE A 358 -0.94 10.73 1.33
CA ILE A 358 -0.42 12.09 1.48
C ILE A 358 -1.07 12.64 2.74
N GLY A 359 -0.28 12.76 3.81
CA GLY A 359 -0.74 13.35 5.05
C GLY A 359 -0.96 14.85 4.87
N ILE A 360 -2.14 15.24 4.42
CA ILE A 360 -2.66 16.56 4.78
C ILE A 360 -3.08 16.40 6.25
N PRO A 361 -2.61 17.24 7.18
CA PRO A 361 -3.17 17.26 8.53
C PRO A 361 -4.65 17.66 8.40
N VAL A 362 -5.51 16.67 8.20
CA VAL A 362 -6.95 16.83 8.27
C VAL A 362 -7.24 17.14 9.73
N ASN A 363 -7.65 18.37 9.99
CA ASN A 363 -8.31 18.71 11.24
C ASN A 363 -9.62 17.92 11.25
N SER A 364 -9.56 16.67 11.73
CA SER A 364 -10.68 15.81 12.16
C SER A 364 -11.99 16.12 11.42
N ILE A 365 -12.10 15.70 10.15
CA ILE A 365 -13.43 15.52 9.56
C ILE A 365 -14.00 14.32 10.31
N ALA A 366 -15.06 14.54 11.09
CA ALA A 366 -15.61 13.49 11.94
C ALA A 366 -15.99 12.29 11.05
N PRO A 367 -15.60 11.05 11.40
CA PRO A 367 -15.90 9.88 10.59
C PRO A 367 -17.41 9.77 10.44
N ILE A 368 -17.90 9.87 9.21
CA ILE A 368 -19.30 9.58 8.89
C ILE A 368 -19.41 8.07 9.00
N ILE A 369 -19.94 7.58 10.12
CA ILE A 369 -20.23 6.16 10.29
C ILE A 369 -21.31 5.80 9.27
N ILE A 370 -20.90 5.34 8.09
CA ILE A 370 -21.79 4.75 7.09
C ILE A 370 -22.28 3.44 7.69
N THR A 371 -23.37 3.52 8.45
CA THR A 371 -24.13 2.35 8.90
C THR A 371 -24.93 1.83 7.71
N GLY A 372 -24.20 1.31 6.71
CA GLY A 372 -24.74 0.65 5.55
C GLY A 372 -25.37 -0.68 5.98
N THR A 373 -26.69 -0.76 5.95
CA THR A 373 -27.42 -2.03 6.03
C THR A 373 -26.94 -2.98 4.93
N ILE A 374 -26.10 -3.94 5.31
CA ILE A 374 -25.60 -5.01 4.45
C ILE A 374 -26.80 -5.81 3.90
N ILE A 375 -27.10 -5.65 2.61
CA ILE A 375 -27.94 -6.60 1.86
C ILE A 375 -26.98 -7.62 1.26
N SER A 376 -26.56 -8.62 2.04
CA SER A 376 -25.81 -9.75 1.51
C SER A 376 -26.71 -10.53 0.55
N ILE A 377 -26.50 -10.38 -0.76
CA ILE A 377 -27.02 -11.34 -1.75
C ILE A 377 -26.08 -12.56 -1.69
N ILE A 378 -26.28 -13.40 -0.67
CA ILE A 378 -25.72 -14.75 -0.68
C ILE A 378 -26.47 -15.51 -1.76
N GLY A 379 -25.84 -15.61 -2.94
CA GLY A 379 -26.19 -16.57 -3.97
C GLY A 379 -25.93 -17.99 -3.48
N VAL A 380 -26.86 -18.53 -2.69
CA VAL A 380 -26.92 -19.97 -2.37
C VAL A 380 -27.22 -20.72 -3.66
N ALA A 381 -26.19 -21.06 -4.42
CA ALA A 381 -26.25 -22.09 -5.45
C ALA A 381 -26.19 -23.47 -4.77
N ALA A 382 -27.26 -23.84 -4.07
CA ALA A 382 -27.43 -25.19 -3.55
C ALA A 382 -28.87 -25.69 -3.74
N ILE A 383 -28.95 -26.85 -4.40
CA ILE A 383 -30.06 -27.82 -4.41
C ILE A 383 -31.15 -27.59 -5.48
N GLY A 384 -30.79 -27.94 -6.72
CA GLY A 384 -31.70 -28.44 -7.75
C GLY A 384 -31.66 -29.96 -7.89
N GLY A 385 -31.44 -30.70 -6.80
CA GLY A 385 -31.52 -32.16 -6.76
C GLY A 385 -32.97 -32.64 -6.75
N ILE A 386 -33.67 -32.58 -7.89
CA ILE A 386 -34.96 -33.25 -8.07
C ILE A 386 -34.76 -34.55 -8.85
N VAL A 387 -34.63 -35.62 -8.06
CA VAL A 387 -35.30 -36.92 -8.19
C VAL A 387 -36.11 -37.12 -9.49
N LEU A 388 -35.52 -37.80 -10.47
CA LEU A 388 -36.28 -38.56 -11.47
C LEU A 388 -36.09 -40.05 -11.21
N LYS A 389 -36.86 -40.58 -10.26
CA LYS A 389 -37.07 -42.01 -10.06
C LYS A 389 -38.50 -42.38 -10.44
N LYS A 390 -38.59 -43.36 -11.35
CA LYS A 390 -39.72 -44.25 -11.69
C LYS A 390 -40.85 -43.70 -12.58
N ARG A 391 -40.81 -44.13 -13.85
CA ARG A 391 -42.00 -44.68 -14.53
C ARG A 391 -41.80 -46.17 -14.79
N ARG A 392 -42.67 -46.97 -14.19
CA ARG A 392 -42.96 -48.36 -14.56
C ARG A 392 -44.43 -48.33 -14.98
N ILE A 393 -44.75 -48.61 -16.23
CA ILE A 393 -46.11 -48.93 -16.67
C ILE A 393 -45.98 -50.21 -17.51
N ILE A 394 -46.68 -51.22 -16.99
CA ILE A 394 -47.22 -52.48 -17.57
C ILE A 394 -46.53 -53.03 -18.81
#